data_AF-A0A971R1N6-F1
#
_entry.id   AF-A0A971R1N6-F1
#
_cell.length_a   1.000
_cell.length_b   1.000
_cell.length_c   1.000
_cell.angle_alpha   90.00
_cell.angle_beta   90.00
_cell.angle_gamma   90.00
#
_symmetry.space_group_name_H-M   'P 1'
#
loop_
_entity.id
_entity.type
_entity.pdbx_description
1 polymer ?
#
loop_
_entity_poly.entity_id
_entity_poly.type
_entity_poly.pdbx_seq_one_letter_code
_entity_poly.pdbx_strand_id
1 'polypeptide(L)'
;MKTQIVRISSETHSRLKAMASASGETIGEILAKAVDAYRRKMLLNDANRAFARLKEREELWKDEQNEREEWETALADGLDKD
;
A
#
# COMPACT_ATOMS: atom_id res chain seq x y z
N MET A 1 -6.88 -22.68 -10.23
CA MET A 1 -7.22 -21.24 -10.27
C MET A 1 -7.82 -20.93 -11.64
N LYS A 2 -8.90 -20.14 -11.74
CA LYS A 2 -9.47 -19.73 -13.05
C LYS A 2 -8.64 -18.57 -13.61
N THR A 3 -8.22 -18.65 -14.86
CA THR A 3 -7.53 -17.56 -15.57
C THR A 3 -8.51 -16.77 -16.43
N GLN A 4 -8.20 -15.51 -16.68
CA GLN A 4 -8.98 -14.61 -17.54
C GLN A 4 -8.03 -13.84 -18.46
N ILE A 5 -8.50 -13.49 -19.65
CA ILE A 5 -7.72 -12.70 -20.61
C ILE A 5 -8.12 -11.23 -20.47
N VAL A 6 -7.15 -10.36 -20.27
CA VAL A 6 -7.34 -8.90 -20.22
C VAL A 6 -6.70 -8.28 -21.45
N ARG A 7 -7.43 -7.41 -22.15
CA ARG A 7 -6.88 -6.63 -23.26
C ARG A 7 -6.01 -5.50 -22.71
N ILE A 8 -4.78 -5.43 -23.19
CA ILE A 8 -3.80 -4.38 -22.84
C ILE A 8 -3.13 -3.89 -24.13
N SER A 9 -2.48 -2.73 -24.08
CA SER A 9 -1.70 -2.25 -25.22
C SER A 9 -0.50 -3.16 -25.50
N SER A 10 -0.05 -3.17 -26.76
CA SER A 10 1.16 -3.90 -27.17
C SER A 10 2.40 -3.43 -26.40
N GLU A 11 2.46 -2.14 -26.07
CA GLU A 11 3.51 -1.54 -25.25
C GLU A 11 3.49 -2.08 -23.82
N THR A 12 2.34 -2.10 -23.15
CA THR A 12 2.21 -2.65 -21.79
C THR A 12 2.59 -4.13 -21.77
N HIS A 13 2.14 -4.91 -22.74
CA HIS A 13 2.52 -6.31 -22.86
C HIS A 13 4.05 -6.47 -23.03
N SER A 14 4.69 -5.64 -23.86
CA SER A 14 6.15 -5.68 -24.07
C SER A 14 6.92 -5.36 -22.79
N ARG A 15 6.45 -4.37 -22.01
CA ARG A 15 7.05 -4.04 -20.70
C ARG A 15 6.90 -5.19 -19.70
N LEU A 16 5.71 -5.79 -19.60
CA LEU A 16 5.47 -6.96 -18.75
C LEU A 16 6.37 -8.14 -19.13
N LYS A 17 6.55 -8.38 -20.44
CA LYS A 17 7.43 -9.43 -20.95
C LYS A 17 8.89 -9.19 -20.59
N ALA A 18 9.39 -7.96 -20.72
CA ALA A 18 10.75 -7.61 -20.33
C ALA A 18 10.99 -7.80 -18.82
N MET A 19 10.02 -7.38 -17.99
CA MET A 19 10.06 -7.56 -16.54
C MET A 19 10.03 -9.05 -16.13
N ALA A 20 9.19 -9.84 -16.78
CA ALA A 20 9.13 -11.29 -16.60
C ALA A 20 10.49 -11.96 -16.94
N SER A 21 11.07 -11.63 -18.10
CA SER A 21 12.39 -12.15 -18.49
C SER A 21 13.51 -11.76 -17.53
N ALA A 22 13.49 -10.54 -16.98
CA ALA A 22 14.53 -10.09 -16.04
C ALA A 22 14.40 -10.69 -14.64
N SER A 23 13.18 -11.04 -14.20
CA SER A 23 12.89 -11.55 -12.85
C SER A 23 12.84 -13.08 -12.77
N GLY A 24 12.73 -13.77 -13.92
CA GLY A 24 12.45 -15.21 -13.95
C GLY A 24 11.00 -15.57 -13.64
N GLU A 25 10.12 -14.57 -13.49
CA GLU A 25 8.70 -14.75 -13.22
C GLU A 25 7.86 -14.77 -14.49
N THR A 26 6.63 -15.26 -14.39
CA THR A 26 5.65 -15.18 -15.48
C THR A 26 5.07 -13.76 -15.60
N ILE A 27 4.57 -13.41 -16.79
CA ILE A 27 3.81 -12.16 -17.01
C ILE A 27 2.63 -12.03 -16.03
N GLY A 28 1.98 -13.16 -15.69
CA GLY A 28 0.86 -13.20 -14.74
C GLY A 28 1.27 -12.83 -13.32
N GLU A 29 2.40 -13.37 -12.83
CA GLU A 29 2.93 -13.05 -11.50
C GLU A 29 3.37 -11.59 -11.41
N ILE A 30 4.07 -11.10 -12.44
CA ILE A 30 4.44 -9.70 -12.57
C ILE A 30 3.21 -8.78 -12.55
N LEU A 31 2.17 -9.14 -13.31
CA LEU A 31 0.93 -8.37 -13.36
C LEU A 31 0.22 -8.38 -11.99
N ALA A 32 0.15 -9.52 -11.32
CA ALA A 32 -0.42 -9.64 -9.98
C ALA A 32 0.30 -8.73 -8.98
N LYS A 33 1.64 -8.77 -8.95
CA LYS A 33 2.46 -7.90 -8.11
C LYS A 33 2.23 -6.42 -8.41
N ALA A 34 2.15 -6.05 -9.69
CA ALA A 34 1.91 -4.66 -10.10
C ALA A 34 0.52 -4.16 -9.65
N VAL A 35 -0.52 -4.98 -9.80
CA VAL A 35 -1.87 -4.67 -9.33
C VAL A 35 -1.91 -4.51 -7.82
N ASP A 36 -1.26 -5.42 -7.07
CA ASP A 36 -1.19 -5.33 -5.62
C ASP A 36 -0.44 -4.09 -5.13
N ALA A 37 0.68 -3.75 -5.78
CA ALA A 37 1.41 -2.53 -5.47
C ALA A 37 0.54 -1.28 -5.72
N TYR A 38 -0.18 -1.24 -6.85
CA TYR A 38 -1.09 -0.14 -7.16
C TYR A 38 -2.24 -0.04 -6.15
N ARG A 39 -2.84 -1.18 -5.78
CA ARG A 39 -3.91 -1.23 -4.76
C ARG A 39 -3.42 -0.74 -3.40
N ARG A 40 -2.23 -1.15 -2.96
CA ARG A 40 -1.61 -0.66 -1.70
C ARG A 40 -1.36 0.84 -1.76
N LYS A 41 -0.87 1.35 -2.89
CA LYS A 41 -0.68 2.79 -3.10
C LYS A 41 -1.99 3.56 -3.03
N MET A 42 -3.06 3.05 -3.65
CA MET A 42 -4.39 3.67 -3.57
C MET A 42 -4.87 3.74 -2.11
N LEU A 43 -4.76 2.65 -1.36
CA LEU A 43 -5.15 2.61 0.05
C LEU A 43 -4.41 3.66 0.88
N LEU A 44 -3.07 3.74 0.75
CA LEU A 44 -2.26 4.71 1.47
C LEU A 44 -2.60 6.15 1.06
N ASN A 45 -2.83 6.40 -0.23
CA ASN A 45 -3.26 7.71 -0.70
C ASN A 45 -4.63 8.09 -0.10
N ASP A 46 -5.54 7.15 0.03
CA ASP A 46 -6.88 7.39 0.59
C ASP A 46 -6.79 7.69 2.09
N ALA A 47 -5.99 6.91 2.83
CA ALA A 47 -5.69 7.16 4.23
C ALA A 47 -5.04 8.54 4.44
N ASN A 48 -4.02 8.89 3.65
CA ASN A 48 -3.36 10.19 3.71
C ASN A 48 -4.35 11.34 3.45
N ARG A 49 -5.24 11.21 2.47
CA ARG A 49 -6.28 12.22 2.23
C ARG A 49 -7.28 12.32 3.38
N ALA A 50 -7.61 11.21 4.05
CA ALA A 50 -8.46 11.22 5.23
C ALA A 50 -7.79 11.95 6.41
N PHE A 51 -6.52 11.65 6.69
CA PHE A 51 -5.74 12.33 7.73
C PHE A 51 -5.51 13.81 7.41
N ALA A 52 -5.29 14.18 6.15
CA ALA A 52 -5.19 15.59 5.75
C ALA A 52 -6.47 16.37 6.10
N ARG A 53 -7.65 15.80 5.77
CA ARG A 53 -8.95 16.39 6.14
C ARG A 53 -9.19 16.41 7.65
N LEU A 54 -8.67 15.44 8.39
CA LEU A 54 -8.76 15.40 9.85
C LEU A 54 -7.92 16.54 10.47
N LYS A 55 -6.70 16.75 9.99
CA LYS A 55 -5.77 17.81 10.44
C LYS A 55 -6.33 19.22 10.27
N GLU A 56 -7.20 19.43 9.29
CA GLU A 56 -7.90 20.72 9.09
C GLU A 56 -8.97 21.00 10.17
N ARG A 57 -9.30 20.01 11.02
CA ARG A 57 -10.30 20.11 12.09
C ARG A 57 -9.60 20.06 13.45
N GLU A 58 -9.27 21.23 13.99
CA GLU A 58 -8.42 21.39 15.19
C GLU A 58 -8.81 20.49 16.37
N GLU A 59 -10.08 20.51 16.79
CA GLU A 59 -10.55 19.67 17.92
C GLU A 59 -10.38 18.18 17.64
N LEU A 60 -10.80 17.70 16.46
CA LEU A 60 -10.69 16.28 16.11
C LEU A 60 -9.23 15.84 15.89
N TRP A 61 -8.37 16.75 15.44
CA TRP A 61 -6.95 16.49 15.31
C TRP A 61 -6.27 16.38 16.68
N LYS A 62 -6.67 17.22 17.62
CA LYS A 62 -6.21 17.14 19.02
C LYS A 62 -6.64 15.83 19.67
N ASP A 63 -7.87 15.38 19.45
CA ASP A 63 -8.35 14.09 19.96
C ASP A 63 -7.52 12.91 19.42
N GLU A 64 -7.24 12.88 18.11
CA GLU A 64 -6.40 11.85 17.50
C GLU A 64 -4.97 11.85 18.05
N GLN A 65 -4.40 13.03 18.30
CA GLN A 65 -3.06 13.17 18.87
C GLN A 65 -3.02 12.72 20.33
N ASN A 66 -4.05 13.03 21.13
CA ASN A 66 -4.15 12.52 22.50
C ASN A 66 -4.24 10.99 22.50
N GLU A 67 -5.08 10.40 21.65
CA GLU A 67 -5.17 8.95 21.49
C GLU A 67 -3.80 8.36 21.11
N ARG A 68 -3.11 8.96 20.13
CA ARG A 68 -1.77 8.54 19.72
C ARG A 68 -0.77 8.56 20.88
N GLU A 69 -0.78 9.61 21.71
CA GLU A 69 0.08 9.70 22.90
C GLU A 69 -0.23 8.61 23.93
N GLU A 70 -1.50 8.23 24.11
CA GLU A 70 -1.88 7.10 24.96
C GLU A 70 -1.29 5.78 24.44
N TRP A 71 -1.31 5.55 23.12
CA TRP A 71 -0.71 4.36 22.49
C TRP A 71 0.81 4.31 22.58
N GLU A 72 1.51 5.45 22.61
CA GLU A 72 2.97 5.48 22.78
C GLU A 72 3.41 4.84 24.11
N THR A 73 2.54 4.79 25.12
CA THR A 73 2.85 4.11 26.40
C THR A 73 3.07 2.60 26.24
N ALA A 74 2.46 1.98 25.23
CA ALA A 74 2.60 0.57 24.92
C ALA A 74 3.78 0.25 23.98
N LEU A 75 4.57 1.26 23.57
CA LEU A 75 5.66 1.07 22.59
C LEU A 75 6.73 0.06 23.07
N ALA A 76 6.98 0.01 24.38
CA ALA A 76 7.98 -0.86 24.99
C ALA A 76 7.44 -2.23 25.42
N ASP A 77 6.14 -2.49 25.24
CA ASP A 77 5.53 -3.74 25.69
C ASP A 77 6.11 -4.93 24.92
N GLY A 78 6.60 -5.93 25.66
CA GLY A 78 7.19 -7.15 25.09
C GLY A 78 8.63 -6.99 24.57
N LEU A 79 9.27 -5.84 24.76
CA LEU A 79 10.71 -5.67 24.54
C LEU A 79 11.48 -5.99 25.83
N ASP A 80 12.48 -6.88 25.73
CA ASP A 80 13.44 -7.09 26.82
C ASP A 80 14.25 -5.80 27.01
N LYS A 81 14.45 -5.41 28.28
CA LYS A 81 15.32 -4.29 28.61
C LYS A 81 16.76 -4.81 28.57
N ASP A 82 17.48 -4.51 27.48
CA ASP A 82 18.94 -4.61 27.45
C ASP A 82 19.57 -3.71 28.53
#